data_AF-A0A2D4MC11-F1
#
_entry.id   AF-A0A2D4MC11-F1
#
_cell.length_a   1.000
_cell.length_b   1.000
_cell.length_c   1.000
_cell.angle_alpha   90.00
_cell.angle_beta   90.00
_cell.angle_gamma   90.00
#
_symmetry.space_group_name_H-M   'P 1'
#
loop_
_entity.id
_entity.type
_entity.pdbx_description
1 polymer ?
#
loop_
_entity_poly.entity_id
_entity_poly.type
_entity_poly.pdbx_seq_one_letter_code
_entity_poly.pdbx_strand_id
1 'polypeptide(L)'
;DLNHYKMDPQINIQNTRNRFEGTRSEVEDLMNKTKQNPKKHKRANQFAMEGYLYVQEKRPAPFGSSWIKHYCMYKKESKKFTMLPFEHRSGGKSGELEVYLLQNCTKRNTDSIDRRFCFDMEVIERPG
;
A
#
# COMPACT_ATOMS: atom_id res chain seq x y z
N ASP A 1 -30.72 46.10 -6.64
CA ASP A 1 -31.59 44.94 -6.93
C ASP A 1 -30.94 43.68 -6.34
N LEU A 2 -31.55 43.10 -5.30
CA LEU A 2 -31.02 41.94 -4.57
C LEU A 2 -30.99 40.66 -5.42
N ASN A 3 -31.71 40.62 -6.55
CA ASN A 3 -31.79 39.45 -7.42
C ASN A 3 -30.47 39.22 -8.18
N HIS A 4 -29.77 40.29 -8.56
CA HIS A 4 -28.48 40.18 -9.25
C HIS A 4 -27.40 39.55 -8.35
N TYR A 5 -27.35 39.95 -7.07
CA TYR A 5 -26.39 39.44 -6.09
C TYR A 5 -26.62 37.96 -5.71
N LYS A 6 -27.83 37.43 -5.95
CA LYS A 6 -28.19 36.03 -5.65
C LYS A 6 -27.98 35.08 -6.82
N MET A 7 -27.80 35.59 -8.04
CA MET A 7 -27.70 34.78 -9.25
C MET A 7 -26.39 34.01 -9.33
N ASP A 8 -25.25 34.70 -9.16
CA ASP A 8 -23.92 34.05 -9.25
C ASP A 8 -23.72 32.95 -8.19
N PRO A 9 -24.10 33.15 -6.90
CA PRO A 9 -24.04 32.08 -5.92
C PRO A 9 -24.89 30.86 -6.29
N GLN A 10 -26.11 31.07 -6.82
CA GLN A 10 -26.99 29.96 -7.24
C GLN A 10 -26.40 29.18 -8.41
N ILE A 11 -25.86 29.87 -9.41
CA ILE A 11 -25.17 29.25 -10.54
C ILE A 11 -23.96 28.44 -10.05
N ASN A 12 -23.18 29.00 -9.13
CA ASN A 12 -22.01 28.30 -8.58
C ASN A 12 -22.39 27.04 -7.78
N ILE A 13 -23.47 27.11 -6.99
CA ILE A 13 -24.02 25.95 -6.26
C ILE A 13 -24.45 24.86 -7.24
N GLN A 14 -25.18 25.22 -8.30
CA GLN A 14 -25.65 24.26 -9.29
C GLN A 14 -24.47 23.64 -10.07
N ASN A 15 -23.47 24.44 -10.44
CA ASN A 15 -22.27 23.95 -11.10
C ASN A 15 -21.47 23.00 -10.20
N THR A 16 -21.38 23.31 -8.91
CA THR A 16 -20.74 22.43 -7.92
C THR A 16 -21.49 21.10 -7.79
N ARG A 17 -22.83 21.14 -7.75
CA ARG A 17 -23.67 19.95 -7.74
C ARG A 17 -23.47 19.10 -9.00
N ASN A 18 -23.50 19.72 -10.18
CA ASN A 18 -23.34 19.01 -11.45
C ASN A 18 -21.95 18.36 -11.54
N ARG A 19 -20.89 19.05 -11.10
CA ARG A 19 -19.53 18.48 -11.04
C ARG A 19 -19.44 17.30 -10.07
N PHE A 20 -20.03 17.44 -8.88
CA PHE A 20 -20.06 16.38 -7.89
C PHE A 20 -20.76 15.13 -8.43
N GLU A 21 -21.95 15.27 -9.02
CA GLU A 21 -22.71 14.14 -9.57
C GLU A 21 -21.97 13.50 -10.76
N GLY A 22 -21.33 14.30 -11.62
CA GLY A 22 -20.48 13.79 -12.69
C GLY A 22 -19.32 12.94 -12.16
N THR A 23 -18.53 13.48 -11.22
CA THR A 23 -17.42 12.73 -10.59
C THR A 23 -17.92 11.49 -9.85
N ARG A 24 -19.07 11.56 -9.17
CA ARG A 24 -19.67 10.41 -8.48
C ARG A 24 -19.97 9.27 -9.44
N SER A 25 -20.63 9.58 -10.56
CA SER A 25 -20.94 8.59 -11.60
C SER A 25 -19.68 7.95 -12.18
N GLU A 26 -18.65 8.75 -12.47
CA GLU A 26 -17.37 8.23 -13.00
C GLU A 26 -16.67 7.30 -12.00
N VAL A 27 -16.71 7.64 -10.71
CA VAL A 27 -16.15 6.80 -9.63
C VAL A 27 -16.92 5.49 -9.50
N GLU A 28 -18.25 5.52 -9.53
CA GLU A 28 -19.10 4.33 -9.47
C GLU A 28 -18.81 3.38 -10.65
N ASP A 29 -18.71 3.91 -11.86
CA ASP A 29 -18.33 3.15 -13.05
C ASP A 29 -16.93 2.54 -12.94
N LEU A 30 -15.95 3.32 -12.45
CA LEU A 30 -14.60 2.83 -12.23
C LEU A 30 -14.56 1.72 -11.17
N MET A 31 -15.32 1.86 -10.08
CA MET A 31 -15.46 0.83 -9.05
C MET A 31 -16.04 -0.46 -9.63
N ASN A 32 -17.09 -0.35 -10.45
CA ASN A 32 -17.73 -1.49 -11.08
C ASN A 32 -16.78 -2.20 -12.06
N LYS A 33 -16.09 -1.45 -12.92
CA LYS A 33 -15.07 -2.00 -13.85
C LYS A 33 -13.94 -2.71 -13.10
N THR A 34 -13.45 -2.12 -12.01
CA THR A 34 -12.39 -2.69 -11.18
C THR A 34 -12.86 -3.98 -10.48
N LYS A 35 -14.09 -4.01 -9.95
CA LYS A 35 -14.68 -5.20 -9.32
C LYS A 35 -14.89 -6.35 -10.31
N GLN A 36 -15.37 -6.06 -11.52
CA GLN A 36 -15.65 -7.09 -12.52
C GLN A 36 -14.38 -7.79 -13.02
N ASN A 37 -13.26 -7.08 -13.17
CA ASN A 37 -12.01 -7.70 -13.59
C ASN A 37 -10.76 -7.04 -12.96
N PRO A 38 -10.42 -7.40 -11.72
CA PRO A 38 -9.30 -6.79 -11.00
C PRO A 38 -7.94 -7.02 -11.68
N LYS A 39 -7.79 -8.17 -12.37
CA LYS A 39 -6.54 -8.57 -13.02
C LYS A 39 -6.27 -7.78 -14.31
N LYS A 40 -7.30 -7.45 -15.09
CA LYS A 40 -7.17 -6.66 -16.33
C LYS A 40 -6.80 -5.20 -16.07
N HIS A 41 -7.22 -4.65 -14.93
CA HIS A 41 -6.94 -3.27 -14.54
C HIS A 41 -5.70 -3.13 -13.67
N LYS A 42 -4.92 -4.21 -13.49
CA LYS A 42 -3.65 -4.15 -12.77
C LYS A 42 -2.70 -3.29 -13.60
N ARG A 43 -2.27 -2.15 -13.04
CA ARG A 43 -1.29 -1.27 -13.69
C ARG A 43 -0.04 -2.08 -14.06
N ALA A 44 0.59 -1.74 -15.19
CA ALA A 44 1.92 -2.26 -15.53
C ALA A 44 2.83 -2.00 -14.33
N ASN A 45 3.21 -3.06 -13.62
CA ASN A 45 3.97 -2.92 -12.39
C ASN A 45 5.46 -3.08 -12.70
N GLN A 46 6.24 -2.08 -12.29
CA GLN A 46 7.70 -2.13 -12.31
C GLN A 46 8.27 -3.15 -11.31
N PHE A 47 7.46 -3.62 -10.37
CA PHE A 47 7.81 -4.60 -9.37
C PHE A 47 7.33 -5.99 -9.78
N ALA A 48 8.18 -6.99 -9.59
CA ALA A 48 7.83 -8.39 -9.81
C ALA A 48 6.78 -8.85 -8.78
N MET A 49 6.88 -8.33 -7.56
CA MET A 49 5.92 -8.60 -6.48
C MET A 49 5.78 -7.36 -5.59
N GLU A 50 4.57 -7.09 -5.14
CA GLU A 50 4.29 -6.09 -4.12
C GLU A 50 3.11 -6.57 -3.26
N GLY A 51 3.08 -6.17 -1.99
CA GLY A 51 2.01 -6.56 -1.08
C GLY A 51 2.35 -6.33 0.37
N TYR A 52 1.40 -6.64 1.26
CA TYR A 52 1.61 -6.53 2.69
C TYR A 52 2.26 -7.79 3.26
N LEU A 53 3.32 -7.61 4.03
CA LEU A 53 3.98 -8.68 4.78
C LEU A 53 4.02 -8.32 6.27
N TYR A 54 4.07 -9.34 7.13
CA TYR A 54 4.38 -9.16 8.54
C TYR A 54 5.84 -9.55 8.77
N VAL A 55 6.61 -8.65 9.37
CA VAL A 55 8.03 -8.85 9.67
C VAL A 55 8.18 -9.06 11.17
N GLN A 56 8.97 -10.05 11.55
CA GLN A 56 9.26 -10.35 12.95
C GLN A 56 10.30 -9.38 13.48
N GLU A 57 9.92 -8.57 14.46
CA GLU A 57 10.83 -7.72 15.21
C GLU A 57 11.17 -8.38 16.54
N LYS A 58 12.46 -8.45 16.86
CA LYS A 58 12.92 -8.85 18.19
C LYS A 58 12.79 -7.65 19.13
N ARG A 59 12.07 -7.83 20.24
CA ARG A 59 11.94 -6.83 21.30
C ARG A 59 12.98 -7.12 22.39
N PRO A 60 13.41 -6.10 23.15
CA PRO A 60 14.21 -6.31 24.35
C PRO A 60 13.48 -7.24 25.33
N ALA A 61 14.23 -8.01 26.12
CA ALA A 61 13.66 -8.78 27.20
C ALA A 61 12.90 -7.86 28.18
N PRO A 62 11.73 -8.27 28.74
CA PRO A 62 11.07 -9.58 28.66
C PRO A 62 10.06 -9.75 27.51
N PHE A 63 10.00 -8.84 26.54
CA PHE A 63 8.85 -8.69 25.63
C PHE A 63 8.85 -9.60 24.38
N GLY A 64 9.86 -10.46 24.21
CA GLY A 64 9.88 -11.47 23.15
C GLY A 64 9.97 -10.89 21.73
N SER A 65 9.05 -11.31 20.84
CA SER A 65 8.97 -10.82 19.46
C SER A 65 7.59 -10.27 19.13
N SER A 66 7.56 -9.27 18.25
CA SER A 66 6.34 -8.72 17.66
C SER A 66 6.32 -8.91 16.15
N TRP A 67 5.14 -8.83 15.54
CA TRP A 67 4.97 -8.92 14.09
C TRP A 67 4.40 -7.60 13.59
N ILE A 68 5.17 -6.89 12.77
CA ILE A 68 4.80 -5.56 12.27
C ILE A 68 4.48 -5.63 10.79
N LYS A 69 3.35 -5.03 10.42
CA LYS A 69 2.87 -5.01 9.04
C LYS A 69 3.64 -3.96 8.23
N HIS A 70 4.14 -4.36 7.08
CA HIS A 70 4.84 -3.51 6.12
C HIS A 70 4.21 -3.67 4.74
N TYR A 71 4.23 -2.61 3.94
CA TYR A 71 4.03 -2.73 2.50
C TYR A 71 5.39 -2.94 1.84
N CYS A 72 5.54 -4.06 1.13
CA CYS A 72 6.81 -4.51 0.58
C CYS A 72 6.73 -4.55 -0.95
N MET A 73 7.82 -4.17 -1.60
CA MET A 73 7.96 -4.22 -3.06
C MET A 73 9.29 -4.87 -3.43
N TYR A 74 9.28 -5.74 -4.44
CA TYR A 74 10.47 -6.40 -4.96
C TYR A 74 10.65 -6.11 -6.45
N LYS A 75 11.80 -5.51 -6.79
CA LYS A 75 12.24 -5.31 -8.17
C LYS A 75 13.27 -6.38 -8.54
N LYS A 76 12.90 -7.26 -9.47
CA LYS A 76 13.69 -8.45 -9.83
C LYS A 76 15.01 -8.08 -10.51
N GLU A 77 14.98 -7.07 -11.38
CA GLU A 77 16.12 -6.66 -12.22
C GLU A 77 17.28 -6.16 -11.36
N SER A 78 16.97 -5.43 -10.29
CA SER A 78 17.95 -4.86 -9.37
C SER A 78 18.07 -5.64 -8.05
N LYS A 79 17.35 -6.76 -7.91
CA LYS A 79 17.17 -7.50 -6.64
C LYS A 79 16.82 -6.62 -5.44
N LYS A 80 16.17 -5.48 -5.69
CA LYS A 80 15.91 -4.46 -4.66
C LYS A 80 14.61 -4.82 -3.95
N PHE A 81 14.70 -5.06 -2.65
CA PHE A 81 13.55 -5.22 -1.77
C PHE A 81 13.36 -3.94 -0.98
N THR A 82 12.12 -3.47 -0.86
CA THR A 82 11.82 -2.19 -0.22
C THR A 82 10.63 -2.37 0.69
N MET A 83 10.74 -1.83 1.92
CA MET A 83 9.73 -1.93 2.96
C MET A 83 9.29 -0.54 3.41
N LEU A 84 7.98 -0.38 3.53
CA LEU A 84 7.33 0.80 4.08
C LEU A 84 6.54 0.39 5.33
N PRO A 85 6.82 0.97 6.50
CA PRO A 85 6.03 0.74 7.70
C PRO A 85 4.55 1.05 7.44
N PHE A 86 3.66 0.13 7.83
CA PHE A 86 2.22 0.32 7.72
C PHE A 86 1.60 0.50 9.11
N GLU A 87 1.16 1.72 9.39
CA GLU A 87 0.44 2.05 10.61
C GLU A 87 -1.01 2.40 10.31
N HIS A 88 -1.96 1.65 10.92
CA HIS A 88 -3.39 1.83 10.66
C HIS A 88 -3.96 3.15 11.22
N ARG A 89 -3.25 3.80 12.16
CA ARG A 89 -3.75 4.97 12.92
C ARG A 89 -3.12 6.31 12.53
N SER A 90 -2.03 6.34 11.77
CA SER A 90 -1.24 7.56 11.59
C SER A 90 -1.62 8.41 10.39
N GLY A 91 -2.83 8.26 9.87
CA GLY A 91 -3.41 9.22 8.91
C GLY A 91 -2.55 9.47 7.65
N GLY A 92 -1.71 8.51 7.26
CA GLY A 92 -0.84 8.63 6.09
C GLY A 92 0.58 9.15 6.34
N LYS A 93 1.05 9.27 7.60
CA LYS A 93 2.49 9.46 7.85
C LYS A 93 3.24 8.22 7.33
N SER A 94 3.91 8.38 6.20
CA SER A 94 4.79 7.33 5.67
C SER A 94 6.01 7.25 6.58
N GLY A 95 6.23 6.10 7.19
CA GLY A 95 7.48 5.82 7.90
C GLY A 95 8.68 5.88 6.95
N GLU A 96 9.88 5.78 7.51
CA GLU A 96 11.11 5.75 6.71
C GLU A 96 11.10 4.54 5.75
N LEU A 97 11.54 4.79 4.52
CA LEU A 97 11.62 3.77 3.47
C LEU A 97 12.89 2.94 3.68
N GLU A 98 12.72 1.67 4.02
CA GLU A 98 13.85 0.76 4.16
C GLU A 98 14.13 0.03 2.84
N VAL A 99 15.40 -0.06 2.47
CA VAL A 99 15.84 -0.65 1.21
C VAL A 99 16.92 -1.69 1.45
N TYR A 100 16.65 -2.91 0.99
CA TYR A 100 17.53 -4.06 1.10
C TYR A 100 17.88 -4.61 -0.29
N LEU A 101 19.07 -5.19 -0.42
CA LEU A 101 19.47 -5.94 -1.60
C LEU A 101 19.29 -7.43 -1.29
N LEU A 102 18.32 -8.06 -1.95
CA LEU A 102 17.95 -9.44 -1.68
C LEU A 102 19.00 -10.41 -2.25
N GLN A 103 19.56 -11.25 -1.39
CA GLN A 103 20.45 -12.34 -1.77
C GLN A 103 19.66 -13.61 -2.03
N ASN A 104 18.86 -14.05 -1.05
CA ASN A 104 18.10 -15.29 -1.11
C ASN A 104 16.77 -15.18 -0.34
N CYS A 105 15.79 -15.99 -0.74
CA CYS A 105 14.53 -16.19 -0.02
C CYS A 105 14.28 -17.69 0.17
N THR A 106 14.10 -18.12 1.41
CA THR A 106 13.89 -19.53 1.74
C THR A 106 12.54 -19.72 2.41
N LYS A 107 11.67 -20.53 1.83
CA LYS A 107 10.37 -20.86 2.45
C LYS A 107 10.62 -21.61 3.77
N ARG A 108 9.99 -21.16 4.86
CA ARG A 108 10.01 -21.85 6.15
C ARG A 108 9.13 -23.10 6.12
N ASN A 109 9.56 -24.14 6.82
CA ASN A 109 8.68 -25.26 7.13
C ASN A 109 7.56 -24.79 8.08
N THR A 110 6.31 -25.17 7.79
CA THR A 110 5.14 -24.82 8.60
C THR A 110 5.27 -25.31 10.05
N ASP A 111 6.00 -26.40 10.28
CA ASP A 111 6.18 -26.95 11.63
C ASP A 111 7.24 -26.19 12.47
N SER A 112 8.01 -25.29 11.83
CA SER A 112 9.09 -24.54 12.50
C SER A 112 8.61 -23.27 13.21
N ILE A 113 7.36 -22.85 12.96
CA ILE A 113 6.77 -21.63 13.52
C ILE A 113 5.24 -21.73 13.50
N ASP A 114 4.57 -21.24 14.55
CA ASP A 114 3.10 -21.17 14.63
C ASP A 114 2.51 -20.03 13.74
N ARG A 115 2.92 -20.00 12.46
CA ARG A 115 2.45 -19.08 11.42
C ARG A 115 2.54 -19.73 10.04
N ARG A 116 1.58 -19.42 9.18
CA ARG A 116 1.53 -19.92 7.79
C ARG A 116 2.22 -18.95 6.83
N PHE A 117 2.68 -19.47 5.69
CA PHE A 117 3.27 -18.69 4.59
C PHE A 117 4.52 -17.89 4.98
N CYS A 118 5.32 -18.43 5.89
CA CYS A 118 6.55 -17.79 6.34
C CYS A 118 7.72 -18.12 5.40
N PHE A 119 8.66 -17.19 5.29
CA PHE A 119 9.92 -17.36 4.60
C PHE A 119 10.98 -16.48 5.26
N ASP A 120 12.23 -16.90 5.19
CA ASP A 120 13.38 -16.11 5.59
C ASP A 120 13.92 -15.34 4.38
N MET A 121 14.45 -14.15 4.65
CA MET A 121 15.12 -13.32 3.66
C MET A 121 16.57 -13.10 4.09
N GLU A 122 17.49 -13.41 3.19
CA GLU A 122 18.91 -13.08 3.35
C GLU A 122 19.21 -11.85 2.50
N VAL A 123 19.78 -10.81 3.11
CA VAL A 123 20.13 -9.56 2.46
C VAL A 123 21.64 -9.45 2.36
N ILE A 124 22.13 -8.80 1.28
CA ILE A 124 23.56 -8.51 1.16
C ILE A 124 23.88 -7.41 2.17
N GLU A 125 24.63 -7.76 3.23
CA GLU A 125 25.14 -6.78 4.18
C GLU A 125 26.00 -5.76 3.42
N ARG A 126 25.73 -4.47 3.65
CA ARG A 126 26.66 -3.43 3.19
C ARG A 126 27.91 -3.54 4.08
N PRO A 127 29.13 -3.52 3.53
CA PRO A 127 30.32 -3.29 4.35
C PRO A 127 30.08 -2.01 5.16
N GLY A 128 30.24 -2.11 6.48
CA GLY A 128 30.09 -0.99 7.41
C GLY A 128 31.08 0.13 7.15
#